data_AF-A0A150F5Q1-F1
#
_entry.id   AF-A0A150F5Q1-F1
#
_cell.length_a   1.000
_cell.length_b   1.000
_cell.length_c   1.000
_cell.angle_alpha   90.00
_cell.angle_beta   90.00
_cell.angle_gamma   90.00
#
_symmetry.space_group_name_H-M   'P 1'
#
loop_
_entity.id
_entity.type
_entity.pdbx_description
1 polymer ?
#
loop_
_entity_poly.entity_id
_entity_poly.type
_entity_poly.pdbx_seq_one_letter_code
_entity_poly.pdbx_strand_id
1 'polypeptide(L)'
;MAHNYYDKHKRDPEARAFYKSKAWTKCRALALDRDHGVCQDCLKERKITKAQTVHHIKELRDHPELALTLENLVSLCNPCHNRRHPEKGAGPAEKAKKKRKINVVKAQANPDL
;
A
#
# COMPACT_ATOMS: atom_id res chain seq x y z
N MET A 1 32.44 -20.32 -18.92
CA MET A 1 31.10 -20.93 -18.91
C MET A 1 30.11 -19.89 -18.44
N ALA A 2 29.06 -19.68 -19.22
CA ALA A 2 28.11 -18.58 -19.12
C ALA A 2 27.02 -18.81 -18.06
N HIS A 3 26.31 -17.72 -17.76
CA HIS A 3 25.01 -17.63 -17.05
C HIS A 3 25.00 -17.77 -15.53
N ASN A 4 25.39 -16.70 -14.81
CA ASN A 4 24.84 -16.44 -13.47
C ASN A 4 24.03 -15.13 -13.38
N TYR A 5 23.60 -14.61 -14.52
CA TYR A 5 22.88 -13.33 -14.64
C TYR A 5 21.40 -13.41 -14.18
N TYR A 6 20.86 -14.60 -13.92
CA TYR A 6 19.42 -14.83 -13.73
C TYR A 6 19.01 -15.43 -12.37
N ASP A 7 19.84 -15.37 -11.32
CA ASP A 7 19.42 -15.78 -9.97
C ASP A 7 19.07 -14.59 -9.04
N LYS A 8 18.92 -13.39 -9.61
CA LYS A 8 18.56 -12.15 -8.88
C LYS A 8 17.14 -12.15 -8.29
N HIS A 9 16.36 -13.20 -8.54
CA HIS A 9 14.95 -13.30 -8.15
C HIS A 9 14.59 -14.58 -7.38
N LYS A 10 15.57 -15.35 -6.89
CA LYS A 10 15.26 -16.39 -5.90
C LYS A 10 14.69 -15.70 -4.67
N ARG A 11 13.38 -15.88 -4.45
CA ARG A 11 12.67 -15.43 -3.25
C ARG A 11 13.39 -16.04 -2.04
N ASP A 12 13.94 -15.15 -1.22
CA ASP A 12 14.54 -15.44 0.07
C ASP A 12 13.58 -16.35 0.91
N PRO A 13 13.92 -17.63 1.12
CA PRO A 13 13.11 -18.58 1.87
C PRO A 13 12.84 -18.12 3.30
N GLU A 14 13.82 -17.48 3.94
CA GLU A 14 13.78 -16.99 5.31
C GLU A 14 12.77 -15.84 5.43
N ALA A 15 12.80 -14.88 4.52
CA ALA A 15 11.82 -13.79 4.46
C ALA A 15 10.39 -14.35 4.25
N ARG A 16 10.23 -15.36 3.39
CA ARG A 16 8.93 -16.02 3.18
C ARG A 16 8.45 -16.74 4.44
N ALA A 17 9.33 -17.39 5.19
CA ALA A 17 9.00 -18.03 6.45
C ALA A 17 8.60 -16.99 7.51
N PHE A 18 9.33 -15.87 7.58
CA PHE A 18 9.01 -14.74 8.46
C PHE A 18 7.60 -14.20 8.22
N TYR A 19 7.23 -13.89 6.97
CA TYR A 19 5.89 -13.37 6.66
C TYR A 19 4.76 -14.38 6.90
N LYS A 20 5.07 -15.68 7.03
CA LYS A 20 4.11 -16.72 7.41
C LYS A 20 4.10 -17.00 8.93
N SER A 21 5.04 -16.42 9.67
CA SER A 21 5.18 -16.67 11.10
C SER A 21 3.98 -16.12 11.88
N LYS A 22 3.68 -16.79 13.01
CA LYS A 22 2.68 -16.31 13.98
C LYS A 22 3.10 -14.98 14.60
N ALA A 23 4.40 -14.79 14.82
CA ALA A 23 4.96 -13.57 15.38
C ALA A 23 4.66 -12.37 14.49
N TRP A 24 4.95 -12.48 13.18
CA TRP A 24 4.59 -11.45 12.21
C TRP A 24 3.10 -11.19 12.17
N THR A 25 2.27 -12.25 12.12
CA THR A 25 0.81 -12.10 12.05
C THR A 25 0.26 -11.31 13.25
N LYS A 26 0.75 -11.60 14.47
CA LYS A 26 0.37 -10.88 15.68
C LYS A 26 0.87 -9.43 15.67
N CYS A 27 2.14 -9.22 15.34
CA CYS A 27 2.73 -7.88 15.30
C CYS A 27 2.04 -6.99 14.25
N ARG A 28 1.72 -7.55 13.08
CA ARG A 28 0.92 -6.89 12.04
C ARG A 28 -0.47 -6.49 12.55
N ALA A 29 -1.13 -7.36 13.31
CA ALA A 29 -2.44 -7.04 13.89
C ALA A 29 -2.34 -5.89 14.90
N LEU A 30 -1.32 -5.90 15.77
CA LEU A 30 -1.05 -4.81 16.72
C LEU A 30 -0.76 -3.48 16.02
N ALA A 31 0.03 -3.48 14.94
CA ALA A 31 0.29 -2.27 14.16
C ALA A 31 -0.98 -1.71 13.52
N LEU A 32 -1.84 -2.57 12.96
CA LEU A 32 -3.13 -2.16 12.40
C LEU A 32 -4.09 -1.63 13.48
N ASP A 33 -4.12 -2.26 14.66
CA ASP A 33 -4.96 -1.83 15.78
C ASP A 33 -4.56 -0.45 16.32
N ARG A 34 -3.25 -0.26 16.57
CA ARG A 34 -2.65 1.04 16.91
C ARG A 34 -3.03 2.13 15.91
N ASP A 35 -2.98 1.80 14.63
CA ASP A 35 -3.26 2.72 13.53
C ASP A 35 -4.76 2.85 13.21
N HIS A 36 -5.64 2.22 14.01
CA HIS A 36 -7.09 2.14 13.82
C HIS A 36 -7.50 1.65 12.41
N GLY A 37 -6.66 0.82 11.78
CA GLY A 37 -6.85 0.33 10.42
C GLY A 37 -6.75 1.43 9.35
N VAL A 38 -6.16 2.59 9.66
CA VAL A 38 -6.04 3.75 8.76
C VAL A 38 -4.61 3.86 8.21
N CYS A 39 -4.50 4.21 6.93
CA CYS A 39 -3.25 4.53 6.27
C CYS A 39 -2.62 5.79 6.90
N GLN A 40 -1.44 5.63 7.49
CA GLN A 40 -0.77 6.71 8.22
C GLN A 40 -0.25 7.82 7.28
N ASP A 41 0.10 7.48 6.04
CA ASP A 41 0.53 8.49 5.05
C ASP A 41 -0.66 9.32 4.55
N CYS A 42 -1.81 8.70 4.30
CA CYS A 42 -3.02 9.43 3.95
C CYS A 42 -3.50 10.31 5.11
N LEU A 43 -3.40 9.82 6.36
CA LEU A 43 -3.81 10.57 7.53
C LEU A 43 -3.01 11.88 7.70
N LYS A 44 -1.70 11.85 7.43
CA LYS A 44 -0.85 13.05 7.39
C LYS A 44 -1.30 14.07 6.34
N GLU A 45 -1.85 13.60 5.23
CA GLU A 45 -2.48 14.42 4.19
C GLU A 45 -3.95 14.81 4.50
N ARG A 46 -4.43 14.58 5.73
CA ARG A 46 -5.83 14.79 6.16
C ARG A 46 -6.85 13.96 5.37
N LYS A 47 -6.46 12.80 4.85
CA LYS A 47 -7.32 11.85 4.15
C LYS A 47 -7.48 10.58 4.97
N ILE A 48 -8.71 10.15 5.20
CA ILE A 48 -8.98 8.85 5.83
C ILE A 48 -9.05 7.80 4.74
N THR A 49 -8.14 6.83 4.78
CA THR A 49 -8.09 5.71 3.83
C THR A 49 -7.76 4.44 4.59
N LYS A 50 -8.48 3.35 4.30
CA LYS A 50 -8.24 2.05 4.95
C LYS A 50 -6.84 1.53 4.62
N ALA A 51 -6.10 1.10 5.64
CA ALA A 51 -4.86 0.37 5.47
C ALA A 51 -5.11 -1.04 4.94
N GLN A 52 -4.29 -1.48 3.99
CA GLN A 52 -4.37 -2.81 3.38
C GLN A 52 -3.16 -3.66 3.77
N THR A 53 -2.04 -3.02 4.07
CA THR A 53 -0.78 -3.67 4.41
C THR A 53 -0.06 -2.92 5.54
N VAL A 54 0.92 -3.59 6.14
CA VAL A 54 1.87 -2.99 7.08
C VAL A 54 3.24 -3.08 6.44
N HIS A 55 3.94 -1.95 6.42
CA HIS A 55 5.24 -1.78 5.78
C HIS A 55 6.32 -1.57 6.83
N HIS A 56 7.50 -2.13 6.59
CA HIS A 56 8.70 -1.91 7.39
C HIS A 56 9.34 -0.57 6.99
N ILE A 57 9.50 0.37 7.93
CA ILE A 57 10.14 1.68 7.66
C ILE A 57 11.62 1.49 7.33
N LYS A 58 12.31 0.66 8.12
CA LYS A 58 13.62 0.09 7.82
C LYS A 58 13.42 -1.34 7.33
N GLU A 59 13.83 -1.61 6.10
CA GLU A 59 13.57 -2.86 5.38
C GLU A 59 14.04 -4.09 6.17
N LEU A 60 13.23 -5.16 6.12
CA LEU A 60 13.49 -6.42 6.83
C LEU A 60 14.85 -7.04 6.48
N ARG A 61 15.29 -6.89 5.23
CA ARG A 61 16.54 -7.46 4.73
C ARG A 61 17.76 -6.87 5.44
N ASP A 62 17.74 -5.57 5.68
CA ASP A 62 18.87 -4.83 6.22
C ASP A 62 18.80 -4.73 7.75
N HIS A 63 17.59 -4.79 8.31
CA HIS A 63 17.32 -4.65 9.74
C HIS A 63 16.39 -5.75 10.29
N PRO A 64 16.79 -7.03 10.26
CA PRO A 64 15.98 -8.14 10.76
C PRO A 64 15.70 -8.04 12.26
N GLU A 65 16.57 -7.37 13.03
CA GLU A 65 16.38 -7.11 14.46
C GLU A 65 15.18 -6.20 14.75
N LEU A 66 14.76 -5.39 13.77
CA LEU A 66 13.62 -4.48 13.86
C LEU A 66 12.34 -5.07 13.24
N ALA A 67 12.35 -6.34 12.85
CA ALA A 67 11.28 -6.98 12.09
C ALA A 67 9.91 -6.97 12.79
N LEU A 68 9.92 -7.00 14.14
CA LEU A 68 8.75 -7.05 15.01
C LEU A 68 8.62 -5.82 15.92
N THR A 69 9.42 -4.79 15.68
CA THR A 69 9.38 -3.51 16.41
C THR A 69 8.24 -2.65 15.87
N LEU A 70 7.23 -2.34 16.69
CA LEU A 70 6.04 -1.61 16.24
C LEU A 70 6.38 -0.24 15.66
N GLU A 71 7.38 0.45 16.21
CA GLU A 71 7.86 1.76 15.75
C GLU A 71 8.48 1.68 14.35
N ASN A 72 8.96 0.49 13.95
CA ASN A 72 9.47 0.22 12.61
C ASN A 72 8.37 -0.20 11.63
N LEU A 73 7.10 -0.26 12.05
CA LEU A 73 5.97 -0.69 11.25
C LEU A 73 4.97 0.44 11.03
N VAL A 74 4.48 0.56 9.79
CA VAL A 74 3.47 1.56 9.42
C VAL A 74 2.35 0.94 8.60
N SER A 75 1.09 1.20 8.99
CA SER A 75 -0.08 0.76 8.23
C SER A 75 -0.32 1.66 7.02
N LEU A 76 -0.43 1.08 5.83
CA LEU A 76 -0.53 1.79 4.56
C LEU A 76 -1.61 1.21 3.64
N CYS A 77 -2.18 2.07 2.79
CA CYS A 77 -2.92 1.64 1.61
C CYS A 77 -1.95 1.22 0.48
N ASN A 78 -2.42 0.45 -0.50
CA ASN A 78 -1.58 -0.03 -1.60
C ASN A 78 -0.87 1.10 -2.37
N PRO A 79 -1.51 2.25 -2.69
CA PRO A 79 -0.83 3.37 -3.35
C PRO A 79 0.35 3.93 -2.53
N CYS A 80 0.17 4.15 -1.23
CA CYS A 80 1.23 4.66 -0.36
C CYS A 80 2.34 3.62 -0.15
N HIS A 81 1.98 2.35 0.01
CA HIS A 81 2.96 1.26 0.07
C HIS A 81 3.85 1.21 -1.18
N ASN A 82 3.25 1.28 -2.37
CA ASN A 82 4.01 1.25 -3.62
C ASN A 82 4.91 2.47 -3.80
N ARG A 83 4.47 3.65 -3.34
CA ARG A 83 5.29 4.88 -3.36
C ARG A 83 6.58 4.74 -2.54
N ARG A 84 6.57 3.90 -1.50
CA ARG A 84 7.73 3.60 -0.66
C ARG A 84 8.68 2.54 -1.24
N HIS A 85 8.25 1.82 -2.29
CA HIS A 85 9.08 0.89 -3.05
C HIS A 85 9.27 1.35 -4.51
N PRO A 86 9.93 2.50 -4.76
CA PRO A 86 10.11 3.02 -6.12
C PRO A 86 10.87 2.05 -7.04
N GLU A 87 11.74 1.20 -6.49
CA GLU A 87 12.51 0.20 -7.22
C GLU A 87 11.67 -0.96 -7.78
N LYS A 88 10.46 -1.19 -7.22
CA LYS A 88 9.55 -2.27 -7.64
C LYS A 88 8.55 -1.84 -8.72
N GLY A 89 8.78 -0.69 -9.33
CA GLY A 89 8.02 -0.17 -10.45
C GLY A 89 6.87 0.71 -9.98
N ALA A 90 6.93 1.98 -10.37
CA ALA A 90 5.77 2.85 -10.36
C ALA A 90 4.66 2.17 -11.19
N GLY A 91 3.62 1.67 -10.51
CA GLY A 91 2.35 1.42 -11.19
C GLY A 91 1.92 2.70 -11.93
N PRO A 92 1.16 2.59 -13.04
CA PRO A 92 0.84 3.75 -13.86
C PRO A 92 0.30 4.87 -12.98
N ALA A 93 0.90 6.06 -13.14
CA ALA A 93 0.52 7.27 -12.42
C ALA A 93 -1.01 7.38 -12.38
N GLU A 94 -1.56 7.67 -11.19
CA GLU A 94 -2.99 7.87 -10.97
C GLU A 94 -3.53 8.81 -12.08
N LYS A 95 -4.29 8.26 -13.03
CA LYS A 95 -4.92 9.08 -14.06
C LYS A 95 -5.87 10.04 -13.34
N ALA A 96 -5.63 11.34 -13.47
CA ALA A 96 -6.49 12.38 -12.90
C ALA A 96 -7.96 12.03 -13.17
N LYS A 97 -8.76 11.90 -12.10
CA LYS A 97 -10.19 11.57 -12.19
C LYS A 97 -10.86 12.58 -13.13
N LYS A 98 -11.25 12.14 -14.34
CA LYS A 98 -11.96 12.97 -15.32
C LYS A 98 -13.24 13.49 -14.66
N LYS A 99 -13.43 14.81 -14.54
CA LYS A 99 -14.70 15.39 -14.09
C LYS A 99 -15.80 14.88 -15.04
N ARG A 100 -16.74 14.09 -14.52
CA ARG A 100 -17.91 13.65 -15.28
C ARG A 100 -18.74 14.88 -15.61
N LYS A 101 -18.89 15.21 -16.89
CA LYS A 101 -19.85 16.23 -17.34
C LYS A 101 -21.25 15.67 -17.11
N ILE A 102 -22.01 16.30 -16.23
CA ILE A 102 -23.43 16.01 -16.05
C ILE A 102 -24.16 16.77 -17.16
N ASN A 103 -24.83 16.06 -18.06
CA ASN A 103 -25.71 16.69 -19.05
C ASN A 103 -27.02 17.05 -18.36
N VAL A 104 -27.26 18.34 -18.15
CA VAL A 104 -28.54 18.85 -17.63
C VAL A 104 -29.50 18.98 -18.81
N VAL A 105 -30.45 18.06 -18.92
CA VAL A 105 -31.56 18.17 -19.87
C VAL A 105 -32.55 19.18 -19.29
N LYS A 106 -32.72 20.33 -19.93
CA LYS A 106 -33.80 21.26 -19.61
C LYS A 106 -35.05 20.79 -20.37
N ALA A 107 -36.05 20.31 -19.64
CA ALA A 107 -37.38 20.08 -20.19
C ALA A 107 -38.11 21.43 -20.26
N GLN A 108 -38.55 21.83 -21.46
CA GLN A 108 -39.57 22.87 -21.63
C GLN A 108 -40.92 22.19 -21.82
N ALA A 109 -41.96 22.78 -21.24
CA ALA A 109 -43.33 22.31 -21.44
C ALA A 109 -43.72 22.48 -22.91
N ASN A 110 -44.29 21.43 -23.49
CA ASN A 110 -44.86 21.47 -24.83
C ASN A 110 -46.09 22.40 -24.80
N PRO A 111 -46.12 23.51 -25.54
CA PRO A 111 -47.21 24.49 -25.44
C PRO A 111 -48.51 24.06 -26.15
N ASP A 112 -48.55 22.90 -26.80
CA ASP A 112 -49.72 22.43 -27.54
C ASP A 112 -50.47 21.32 -26.79
N LEU A 113 -51.45 21.74 -25.98
CA LEU A 113 -52.84 21.27 -25.99
C LEU A 113 -53.77 22.38 -25.49
#